data_AF-A0A348W8C6-F1
#
_entry.id   AF-A0A348W8C6-F1
#
_cell.length_a   1.000
_cell.length_b   1.000
_cell.length_c   1.000
_cell.angle_alpha   90.00
_cell.angle_beta   90.00
_cell.angle_gamma   90.00
#
_symmetry.space_group_name_H-M   'P 1'
#
loop_
_entity.id
_entity.type
_entity.pdbx_description
1 polymer ?
#
loop_
_entity_poly.entity_id
_entity_poly.type
_entity_poly.pdbx_seq_one_letter_code
_entity_poly.pdbx_strand_id
1 'polypeptide(L)'
;MESPLCPPDDPGFRLIETLRWEPGQGAWEAARHLARLARSAQAFGIEVEGAREALAGVVGDAPLRLRLTVDAAGRAEVTSAPYVPVPEGTVWRVGLAETRLASDDPWLQHKTTRRALYDQARADLPGWIDEMLFCNEAGAVCEGTITNLFVPRDGVLLTPPQAEGLLPGILRERLIEEG
;
A
#
# COMPACT_ATOMS: atom_id res chain seq x y z
N MET A 1 -7.03 24.90 -5.25
CA MET A 1 -5.62 24.88 -4.80
C MET A 1 -4.97 23.81 -5.64
N GLU A 2 -4.00 24.16 -6.48
CA GLU A 2 -3.28 23.16 -7.29
C GLU A 2 -2.54 22.21 -6.33
N SER A 3 -2.58 20.91 -6.62
CA SER A 3 -1.88 19.90 -5.83
C SER A 3 -0.36 20.12 -5.98
N PRO A 4 0.44 20.12 -4.89
CA PRO A 4 1.89 20.18 -4.99
C PRO A 4 2.49 18.90 -5.60
N LEU A 5 1.66 17.87 -5.78
CA LEU A 5 2.05 16.61 -6.40
C LEU A 5 1.82 16.68 -7.91
N CYS A 6 2.89 16.54 -8.67
CA CYS A 6 2.84 16.21 -10.09
C CYS A 6 3.44 14.81 -10.29
N PRO A 7 3.01 14.05 -11.31
CA PRO A 7 3.70 12.82 -11.69
C PRO A 7 5.17 13.19 -11.95
N PRO A 8 6.15 12.45 -11.42
CA PRO A 8 7.54 12.67 -11.78
C PRO A 8 7.73 12.46 -13.29
N ASP A 9 8.71 13.14 -13.88
CA ASP A 9 9.14 12.90 -15.27
C ASP A 9 9.80 11.51 -15.48
N ASP A 10 9.81 10.67 -14.45
CA ASP A 10 10.29 9.29 -14.49
C ASP A 10 9.33 8.40 -15.32
N PRO A 11 9.77 7.84 -16.46
CA PRO A 11 8.95 6.93 -17.26
C PRO A 11 8.55 5.65 -16.49
N GLY A 12 9.24 5.33 -15.41
CA GLY A 12 8.95 4.22 -14.49
C GLY A 12 7.95 4.56 -13.38
N PHE A 13 7.48 5.80 -13.27
CA PHE A 13 6.50 6.18 -12.26
C PHE A 13 5.17 5.46 -12.48
N ARG A 14 4.66 4.78 -11.45
CA ARG A 14 3.33 4.18 -11.45
C ARG A 14 2.63 4.43 -10.11
N LEU A 15 1.32 4.61 -10.16
CA LEU A 15 0.45 4.28 -9.03
C LEU A 15 0.35 2.76 -8.92
N ILE A 16 0.27 2.22 -7.71
CA ILE A 16 0.26 0.77 -7.46
C ILE A 16 -0.90 0.41 -6.53
N GLU A 17 -1.60 -0.65 -6.87
CA GLU A 17 -2.48 -1.39 -5.98
C GLU A 17 -2.09 -2.86 -5.95
N THR A 18 -2.04 -3.45 -4.75
CA THR A 18 -1.77 -4.89 -4.57
C THR A 18 -2.95 -5.50 -3.85
N LEU A 19 -3.60 -6.48 -4.47
CA LEU A 19 -4.84 -7.10 -3.98
C LEU A 19 -4.71 -8.61 -3.96
N ARG A 20 -5.51 -9.25 -3.11
CA ARG A 20 -5.76 -10.69 -3.21
C ARG A 20 -6.99 -10.92 -4.07
N TRP A 21 -6.93 -11.87 -4.99
CA TRP A 21 -8.05 -12.34 -5.78
C TRP A 21 -8.34 -13.80 -5.44
N GLU A 22 -9.60 -14.16 -5.34
CA GLU A 22 -10.07 -15.48 -4.93
C GLU A 22 -11.04 -16.06 -5.98
N PRO A 23 -10.92 -17.35 -6.36
CA PRO A 23 -11.86 -18.00 -7.27
C PRO A 23 -13.32 -17.85 -6.81
N GLY A 24 -14.18 -17.38 -7.70
CA GLY A 24 -15.61 -17.17 -7.43
C GLY A 24 -15.96 -15.94 -6.57
N GLN A 25 -14.98 -15.26 -5.97
CA GLN A 25 -15.21 -14.02 -5.20
C GLN A 25 -14.63 -12.78 -5.89
N GLY A 26 -13.60 -12.94 -6.72
CA GLY A 26 -12.92 -11.83 -7.38
C GLY A 26 -11.88 -11.16 -6.50
N ALA A 27 -11.54 -9.90 -6.80
CA ALA A 27 -10.56 -9.13 -6.06
C ALA A 27 -11.13 -8.62 -4.72
N TRP A 28 -10.49 -8.99 -3.61
CA TRP A 28 -10.84 -8.59 -2.26
C TRP A 28 -10.71 -7.06 -2.08
N GLU A 29 -11.74 -6.43 -1.50
CA GLU A 29 -11.83 -4.97 -1.30
C GLU A 29 -11.59 -4.13 -2.58
N ALA A 30 -11.91 -4.67 -3.76
CA ALA A 30 -11.67 -4.01 -5.06
C ALA A 30 -12.17 -2.56 -5.10
N ALA A 31 -13.33 -2.28 -4.51
CA ALA A 31 -13.90 -0.94 -4.45
C ALA A 31 -13.00 0.05 -3.70
N ARG A 32 -12.43 -0.34 -2.54
CA ARG A 32 -11.53 0.53 -1.76
C ARG A 32 -10.19 0.74 -2.45
N HIS A 33 -9.64 -0.32 -3.05
CA HIS A 33 -8.43 -0.23 -3.85
C HIS A 33 -8.61 0.74 -5.03
N LEU A 34 -9.71 0.60 -5.78
CA LEU A 34 -10.03 1.52 -6.88
C LEU A 34 -10.29 2.96 -6.39
N ALA A 35 -10.94 3.12 -5.24
CA ALA A 35 -11.14 4.44 -4.64
C ALA A 35 -9.83 5.12 -4.24
N ARG A 36 -8.90 4.39 -3.60
CA ARG A 36 -7.57 4.92 -3.25
C ARG A 36 -6.74 5.25 -4.49
N LEU A 37 -6.79 4.40 -5.51
CA LEU A 37 -6.16 4.65 -6.81
C LEU A 37 -6.71 5.95 -7.42
N ALA A 38 -8.03 6.12 -7.46
CA ALA A 38 -8.67 7.32 -8.01
C ALA A 38 -8.31 8.59 -7.23
N ARG A 39 -8.31 8.55 -5.89
CA ARG A 39 -7.85 9.68 -5.06
C ARG A 39 -6.40 10.06 -5.36
N SER A 40 -5.53 9.07 -5.53
CA SER A 40 -4.13 9.32 -5.89
C SER A 40 -4.00 9.89 -7.29
N ALA A 41 -4.68 9.29 -8.27
CA ALA A 41 -4.66 9.76 -9.65
C ALA A 41 -5.13 11.21 -9.77
N GLN A 42 -6.21 11.57 -9.07
CA GLN A 42 -6.68 12.95 -8.98
C GLN A 42 -5.61 13.90 -8.40
N ALA A 43 -4.93 13.50 -7.33
CA ALA A 43 -3.88 14.30 -6.70
C ALA A 43 -2.68 14.54 -7.63
N PHE A 44 -2.43 13.62 -8.57
CA PHE A 44 -1.38 13.71 -9.58
C PHE A 44 -1.86 14.22 -10.95
N GLY A 45 -3.15 14.57 -11.12
CA GLY A 45 -3.69 14.98 -12.43
C GLY A 45 -3.64 13.87 -13.50
N ILE A 46 -3.72 12.60 -13.08
CA ILE A 46 -3.74 11.44 -13.98
C ILE A 46 -5.19 11.02 -14.21
N GLU A 47 -5.61 11.00 -15.47
CA GLU A 47 -6.90 10.44 -15.87
C GLU A 47 -6.77 8.93 -16.04
N VAL A 48 -7.45 8.15 -15.19
CA VAL A 48 -7.31 6.68 -15.19
C VAL A 48 -8.31 6.05 -16.16
N GLU A 49 -7.80 5.19 -17.04
CA GLU A 49 -8.63 4.43 -17.98
C GLU A 49 -8.53 2.92 -17.72
N GLY A 50 -9.67 2.22 -17.74
CA GLY A 50 -9.71 0.75 -17.80
C GLY A 50 -9.32 -0.01 -16.52
N ALA A 51 -9.01 0.66 -15.40
CA ALA A 51 -8.52 0.00 -14.18
C ALA A 51 -9.55 -0.97 -13.57
N ARG A 52 -10.84 -0.63 -13.62
CA ARG A 52 -11.93 -1.48 -13.10
C ARG A 52 -12.11 -2.71 -13.99
N GLU A 53 -12.14 -2.49 -15.30
CA GLU A 53 -12.30 -3.53 -16.31
C GLU A 53 -11.12 -4.51 -16.28
N ALA A 54 -9.90 -3.98 -16.13
CA ALA A 54 -8.68 -4.80 -16.01
C ALA A 54 -8.72 -5.71 -14.78
N LEU A 55 -9.18 -5.21 -13.62
CA LEU A 55 -9.36 -6.05 -12.43
C LEU A 55 -10.49 -7.07 -12.58
N ALA A 56 -11.63 -6.66 -13.18
CA ALA A 56 -12.78 -7.54 -13.37
C ALA A 56 -12.51 -8.66 -14.40
N GLY A 57 -11.60 -8.42 -15.35
CA GLY A 57 -11.19 -9.40 -16.36
C GLY A 57 -10.27 -10.51 -15.85
N VAL A 58 -9.80 -10.44 -14.60
CA VAL A 58 -8.93 -11.47 -14.03
C VAL A 58 -9.73 -12.74 -13.76
N VAL A 59 -9.24 -13.85 -14.31
CA VAL A 59 -9.76 -15.21 -14.11
C VAL A 59 -8.64 -16.12 -13.60
N GLY A 60 -9.00 -17.10 -12.79
CA GLY A 60 -8.07 -18.06 -12.20
C GLY A 60 -8.82 -19.21 -11.52
N ASP A 61 -8.09 -20.28 -11.23
CA ASP A 61 -8.58 -21.48 -10.52
C ASP A 61 -8.03 -21.59 -9.09
N ALA A 62 -7.11 -20.70 -8.73
CA ALA A 62 -6.49 -20.61 -7.40
C ALA A 62 -6.38 -19.15 -6.94
N PRO A 63 -6.13 -18.90 -5.64
CA PRO A 63 -5.92 -17.55 -5.13
C PRO A 63 -4.71 -16.86 -5.79
N LEU A 64 -4.86 -15.58 -6.15
CA LEU A 64 -3.84 -14.80 -6.83
C LEU A 64 -3.49 -13.52 -6.06
N ARG A 65 -2.20 -13.16 -6.09
CA ARG A 65 -1.74 -11.81 -5.74
C ARG A 65 -1.75 -10.99 -7.02
N LEU A 66 -2.66 -10.03 -7.09
CA LEU A 66 -2.76 -9.08 -8.18
C LEU A 66 -1.91 -7.85 -7.87
N ARG A 67 -1.25 -7.32 -8.91
CA ARG A 67 -0.62 -6.01 -8.89
C ARG A 67 -1.19 -5.20 -10.05
N LEU A 68 -2.10 -4.28 -9.70
CA LEU A 68 -2.62 -3.26 -10.60
C LEU A 68 -1.67 -2.06 -10.57
N THR A 69 -1.28 -1.56 -11.74
CA THR A 69 -0.52 -0.32 -11.87
C THR A 69 -1.16 0.61 -12.86
N VAL A 70 -1.02 1.92 -12.62
CA VAL A 70 -1.40 2.97 -13.57
C VAL A 70 -0.19 3.85 -13.85
N ASP A 71 0.14 4.04 -15.12
CA ASP A 71 1.22 4.93 -15.53
C ASP A 71 0.81 6.41 -15.59
N ALA A 72 1.78 7.30 -15.79
CA ALA A 72 1.54 8.74 -15.87
C ALA A 72 0.63 9.14 -17.05
N ALA A 73 0.43 8.26 -18.03
CA ALA A 73 -0.48 8.45 -19.15
C ALA A 73 -1.89 7.85 -18.89
N GLY A 74 -2.16 7.35 -17.67
CA GLY A 74 -3.46 6.83 -17.29
C GLY A 74 -3.71 5.36 -17.61
N ARG A 75 -2.72 4.66 -18.19
CA ARG A 75 -2.89 3.27 -18.65
C ARG A 75 -2.79 2.30 -17.50
N ALA A 76 -3.84 1.53 -17.29
CA ALA A 76 -3.90 0.47 -16.29
C ALA A 76 -3.35 -0.86 -16.81
N GLU A 77 -2.57 -1.54 -15.98
CA GLU A 77 -2.07 -2.90 -16.23
C GLU A 77 -2.25 -3.75 -14.98
N VAL A 78 -2.69 -5.00 -15.13
CA VAL A 78 -2.77 -5.97 -14.05
C VAL A 78 -1.84 -7.13 -14.35
N THR A 79 -0.95 -7.41 -13.40
CA THR A 79 -0.16 -8.65 -13.37
C THR A 79 -0.60 -9.51 -12.20
N SER A 80 -0.43 -10.82 -12.33
CA SER A 80 -0.79 -11.79 -11.31
C SER A 80 0.35 -12.75 -11.00
N ALA A 81 0.37 -13.24 -9.77
CA ALA A 81 1.21 -14.34 -9.32
C ALA A 81 0.39 -15.20 -8.34
N PRO A 82 0.75 -16.48 -8.13
CA PRO A 82 0.13 -17.29 -7.09
C PRO A 82 0.17 -16.59 -5.74
N TYR A 83 -0.97 -16.54 -5.03
CA TYR A 83 -0.99 -16.07 -3.65
C TYR A 83 -0.55 -17.19 -2.72
N VAL A 84 0.50 -16.92 -1.94
CA VAL A 84 0.99 -17.84 -0.92
C VAL A 84 0.57 -17.27 0.45
N PRO A 85 -0.37 -17.91 1.17
CA PRO A 85 -0.75 -17.45 2.48
C PRO A 85 0.41 -17.62 3.46
N VAL A 86 0.50 -16.69 4.40
CA VAL A 86 1.36 -16.88 5.57
C VAL A 86 0.77 -18.02 6.42
N PRO A 87 1.56 -19.03 6.82
CA PRO A 87 1.06 -20.14 7.63
C PRO A 87 0.40 -19.65 8.93
N GLU A 88 -0.65 -20.34 9.35
CA GLU A 88 -1.34 -20.04 10.61
C GLU A 88 -0.37 -20.12 11.80
N GLY A 89 -0.48 -19.16 12.72
CA GLY A 89 0.41 -19.06 13.88
C GLY A 89 1.79 -18.47 13.60
N THR A 90 2.10 -18.05 12.37
CA THR A 90 3.34 -17.33 12.07
C THR A 90 3.40 -16.02 12.85
N VAL A 91 4.51 -15.78 13.57
CA VAL A 91 4.79 -14.53 14.27
C VAL A 91 5.95 -13.83 13.60
N TRP A 92 5.70 -12.65 13.03
CA TRP A 92 6.75 -11.83 12.43
C TRP A 92 7.57 -11.12 13.50
N ARG A 93 8.89 -11.11 13.30
CA ARG A 93 9.82 -10.27 14.04
C ARG A 93 9.92 -8.93 13.32
N VAL A 94 9.62 -7.86 14.05
CA VAL A 94 9.68 -6.50 13.53
C VAL A 94 10.91 -5.77 14.04
N GLY A 95 11.60 -5.09 13.14
CA GLY A 95 12.68 -4.14 13.46
C GLY A 95 12.15 -2.71 13.49
N LEU A 96 12.95 -1.79 14.04
CA LEU A 96 12.70 -0.36 13.96
C LEU A 96 13.85 0.30 13.20
N ALA A 97 13.53 0.99 12.11
CA ALA A 97 14.51 1.68 11.28
C ALA A 97 15.12 2.86 12.04
N GLU A 98 16.39 3.16 11.76
CA GLU A 98 17.01 4.43 12.17
C GLU A 98 16.51 5.58 11.30
N THR A 99 16.30 5.32 10.01
CA THR A 99 15.71 6.28 9.06
C THR A 99 14.34 6.75 9.53
N ARG A 100 14.09 8.05 9.38
CA ARG A 100 12.81 8.69 9.72
C ARG A 100 12.04 9.09 8.48
N LEU A 101 10.72 8.92 8.54
CA LEU A 101 9.80 9.54 7.58
C LEU A 101 9.61 11.01 7.96
N ALA A 102 9.21 11.83 6.99
CA ALA A 102 8.77 13.19 7.25
C ALA A 102 7.24 13.20 7.29
N SER A 103 6.65 13.56 8.43
CA SER A 103 5.20 13.50 8.64
C SER A 103 4.39 14.34 7.63
N ASP A 104 5.01 15.42 7.13
CA ASP A 104 4.46 16.36 6.15
C ASP A 104 4.74 15.97 4.69
N ASP A 105 5.43 14.85 4.42
CA ASP A 105 5.70 14.40 3.05
C ASP A 105 4.39 13.92 2.39
N PRO A 106 3.86 14.65 1.39
CA PRO A 106 2.60 14.29 0.74
C PRO A 106 2.71 12.96 -0.02
N TRP A 107 3.91 12.50 -0.37
CA TRP A 107 4.10 11.23 -1.09
C TRP A 107 3.73 10.01 -0.25
N LEU A 108 3.82 10.10 1.08
CA LEU A 108 3.47 9.00 1.98
C LEU A 108 1.98 8.65 1.92
N GLN A 109 1.13 9.56 1.45
CA GLN A 109 -0.30 9.36 1.29
C GLN A 109 -0.68 8.58 0.03
N HIS A 110 0.30 8.30 -0.84
CA HIS A 110 0.07 7.70 -2.15
C HIS A 110 0.91 6.44 -2.37
N LYS A 111 0.25 5.37 -2.81
CA LYS A 111 0.95 4.11 -3.10
C LYS A 111 1.53 4.16 -4.51
N THR A 112 2.80 4.51 -4.61
CA THR A 112 3.50 4.71 -5.89
C THR A 112 4.71 3.78 -6.04
N THR A 113 5.40 3.81 -7.18
CA THR A 113 6.73 3.21 -7.36
C THR A 113 7.87 4.03 -6.75
N ARG A 114 7.62 5.25 -6.28
CA ARG A 114 8.62 6.06 -5.57
C ARG A 114 8.80 5.52 -4.15
N ARG A 115 9.60 4.45 -4.04
CA ARG A 115 9.73 3.65 -2.83
C ARG A 115 11.18 3.36 -2.44
N ALA A 116 12.14 4.10 -2.98
CA ALA A 116 13.57 3.85 -2.76
C ALA A 116 13.93 3.66 -1.28
N LEU A 117 13.38 4.49 -0.38
CA LEU A 117 13.58 4.36 1.06
C LEU A 117 13.07 3.01 1.62
N TYR A 118 11.84 2.63 1.27
CA TYR A 118 11.24 1.37 1.73
C TYR A 118 11.91 0.14 1.10
N ASP A 119 12.26 0.23 -0.18
CA ASP A 119 12.88 -0.86 -0.92
C ASP A 119 14.31 -1.11 -0.43
N GLN A 120 15.07 -0.06 -0.11
CA GLN A 120 16.37 -0.16 0.54
C GLN A 120 16.26 -0.81 1.92
N ALA A 121 15.35 -0.32 2.77
CA ALA A 121 15.14 -0.91 4.10
C ALA A 121 14.70 -2.38 4.04
N ARG A 122 13.94 -2.76 3.00
CA ARG A 122 13.55 -4.15 2.75
C ARG A 122 14.74 -5.02 2.32
N ALA A 123 15.59 -4.49 1.44
CA ALA A 123 16.80 -5.18 0.98
C ALA A 123 17.82 -5.37 2.11
N ASP A 124 17.87 -4.43 3.05
CA ASP A 124 18.80 -4.44 4.18
C ASP A 124 18.27 -5.20 5.42
N LEU A 125 17.10 -5.86 5.32
CA LEU A 125 16.55 -6.61 6.43
C LEU A 125 17.53 -7.68 6.91
N PRO A 126 17.88 -7.71 8.20
CA PRO A 126 18.56 -8.86 8.78
C PRO A 126 17.71 -10.12 8.53
N GLY A 127 18.33 -11.26 8.22
CA GLY A 127 17.59 -12.49 7.87
C GLY A 127 16.70 -13.08 8.98
N TRP A 128 16.66 -12.47 10.16
CA TRP A 128 15.80 -12.82 11.29
C TRP A 128 14.70 -11.78 11.55
N ILE A 129 14.61 -10.72 10.75
CA ILE A 129 13.55 -9.71 10.77
C ILE A 129 12.67 -9.91 9.53
N ASP A 130 11.35 -9.94 9.73
CA ASP A 130 10.37 -10.12 8.67
C ASP A 130 9.85 -8.79 8.11
N GLU A 131 9.88 -7.72 8.93
CA GLU A 131 9.38 -6.39 8.57
C GLU A 131 10.13 -5.29 9.32
N MET A 132 10.35 -4.14 8.66
CA MET A 132 10.97 -2.96 9.27
C MET A 132 9.93 -1.86 9.43
N LEU A 133 9.77 -1.37 10.66
CA LEU A 133 8.90 -0.25 11.01
C LEU A 133 9.66 1.07 10.95
N PHE A 134 8.95 2.15 10.64
CA PHE A 134 9.48 3.51 10.62
C PHE A 134 8.79 4.37 11.67
N CYS A 135 9.55 5.32 12.20
CA CYS A 135 9.02 6.48 12.91
C CYS A 135 9.18 7.73 12.04
N ASN A 136 8.40 8.77 12.34
CA ASN A 136 8.62 10.10 11.79
C ASN A 136 9.68 10.89 12.57
N GLU A 137 9.94 12.12 12.15
CA GLU A 137 10.92 13.03 12.75
C GLU A 137 10.65 13.36 14.23
N ALA A 138 9.40 13.23 14.69
CA ALA A 138 9.01 13.41 16.09
C ALA A 138 9.13 12.11 16.93
N GLY A 139 9.50 10.99 16.29
CA GLY A 139 9.61 9.69 16.94
C GLY A 139 8.28 8.93 17.06
N ALA A 140 7.19 9.44 16.50
CA ALA A 140 5.92 8.71 16.44
C ALA A 140 6.01 7.58 15.41
N VAL A 141 5.43 6.41 15.73
CA VAL A 141 5.43 5.24 14.84
C VAL A 141 4.49 5.49 13.66
N CYS A 142 4.92 5.15 12.45
CA CYS A 142 4.16 5.36 11.22
C CYS A 142 3.61 4.04 10.65
N GLU A 143 4.46 3.29 9.95
CA GLU A 143 4.11 2.08 9.21
C GLU A 143 5.36 1.23 8.96
N GLY A 144 5.15 0.02 8.40
CA GLY A 144 6.23 -0.84 7.92
C GLY A 144 6.54 -0.62 6.44
N THR A 145 7.47 -1.40 5.88
CA THR A 145 7.82 -1.28 4.45
C THR A 145 6.64 -1.57 3.53
N ILE A 146 5.77 -2.54 3.89
CA ILE A 146 4.58 -2.92 3.11
C ILE A 146 3.31 -3.06 3.96
N THR A 147 3.34 -2.66 5.23
CA THR A 147 2.31 -2.95 6.22
C THR A 147 1.92 -1.70 7.00
N ASN A 148 0.66 -1.61 7.46
CA ASN A 148 0.31 -0.72 8.57
C ASN A 148 0.38 -1.51 9.88
N LEU A 149 0.54 -0.79 11.00
CA LEU A 149 0.66 -1.37 12.33
C LEU A 149 -0.63 -1.23 13.13
N PHE A 150 -0.95 -2.27 13.89
CA PHE A 150 -2.07 -2.31 14.83
C PHE A 150 -1.58 -2.87 16.16
N VAL A 151 -1.95 -2.24 17.27
CA VAL A 151 -1.61 -2.65 18.63
C VAL A 151 -2.90 -2.96 19.39
N PRO A 152 -3.12 -4.21 19.81
CA PRO A 152 -4.28 -4.53 20.63
C PRO A 152 -4.13 -3.90 22.02
N ARG A 153 -5.10 -3.08 22.41
CA ARG A 153 -5.16 -2.45 23.72
C ARG A 153 -6.60 -2.20 24.11
N ASP A 154 -6.96 -2.56 25.33
CA ASP A 154 -8.30 -2.31 25.90
C ASP A 154 -9.46 -2.80 24.99
N GLY A 155 -9.26 -3.93 24.32
CA GLY A 155 -10.25 -4.56 23.44
C GLY A 155 -10.36 -3.97 22.03
N VAL A 156 -9.53 -2.99 21.68
CA VAL A 156 -9.49 -2.36 20.35
C VAL A 156 -8.11 -2.49 19.70
N LEU A 157 -8.05 -2.30 18.37
CA LEU A 157 -6.80 -2.21 17.62
C LEU A 157 -6.42 -0.74 17.43
N LEU A 158 -5.42 -0.28 18.18
CA LEU A 158 -4.85 1.05 17.98
C LEU A 158 -3.93 1.06 16.76
N THR A 159 -4.07 2.05 15.89
CA THR A 159 -3.18 2.26 14.73
C THR A 159 -2.74 3.72 14.68
N PRO A 160 -1.52 4.03 14.21
CA PRO A 160 -1.08 5.42 14.10
C PRO A 160 -2.06 6.30 13.30
N PRO A 161 -2.30 7.56 13.72
CA PRO A 161 -3.10 8.49 12.96
C PRO A 161 -2.40 8.82 11.64
N GLN A 162 -3.18 9.01 10.57
CA GLN A 162 -2.63 9.25 9.22
C GLN A 162 -1.72 10.49 9.15
N ALA A 163 -1.95 11.46 10.04
CA ALA A 163 -1.16 12.68 10.18
C ALA A 163 0.31 12.43 10.59
N GLU A 164 0.66 11.22 11.07
CA GLU A 164 2.04 10.88 11.41
C GLU A 164 2.91 10.55 10.18
N GLY A 165 2.35 10.59 8.97
CA GLY A 165 3.08 10.29 7.73
C GLY A 165 3.12 8.81 7.43
N LEU A 166 1.97 8.25 7.05
CA LEU A 166 1.85 6.86 6.59
C LEU A 166 0.79 6.71 5.50
N LEU A 167 0.88 5.61 4.77
CA LEU A 167 -0.09 5.27 3.74
C LEU A 167 -1.44 4.89 4.37
N PRO A 168 -2.58 5.44 3.88
CA PRO A 168 -3.89 4.92 4.22
C PRO A 168 -4.10 3.54 3.58
N GLY A 169 -3.64 2.48 4.25
CA GLY A 169 -3.79 1.11 3.79
C GLY A 169 -5.25 0.67 3.77
N ILE A 170 -5.60 -0.21 2.83
CA ILE A 170 -6.97 -0.68 2.65
C ILE A 170 -7.46 -1.49 3.85
N LEU A 171 -6.63 -2.40 4.36
CA LEU A 171 -6.97 -3.14 5.59
C LEU A 171 -7.16 -2.18 6.78
N ARG A 172 -6.32 -1.15 6.89
CA ARG A 172 -6.44 -0.11 7.93
C ARG A 172 -7.74 0.67 7.80
N GLU A 173 -8.06 1.15 6.61
CA GLU A 173 -9.30 1.89 6.32
C GLU A 173 -10.52 1.06 6.71
N ARG A 174 -10.56 -0.20 6.27
CA ARG A 174 -11.63 -1.14 6.61
C ARG A 174 -11.77 -1.38 8.12
N LEU A 175 -10.68 -1.68 8.83
CA LEU A 175 -10.73 -1.95 10.27
C LEU A 175 -11.20 -0.72 11.06
N ILE A 176 -10.78 0.48 10.68
CA ILE A 176 -11.26 1.72 11.30
C ILE A 176 -12.77 1.91 11.12
N GLU A 177 -13.32 1.52 9.98
CA GLU A 177 -14.77 1.58 9.74
C GLU A 177 -15.56 0.49 10.48
N GLU A 178 -14.93 -0.65 10.78
CA GLU A 178 -15.52 -1.74 11.56
C GLU A 178 -15.53 -1.46 13.08
N GLY A 179 -14.68 -0.54 13.56
CA GLY A 179 -14.55 -0.13 14.98
C GLY A 179 -13.46 -0.88 15.75
#